data_AF-A0A1I5W2Y4-F1
#
_entry.id   AF-A0A1I5W2Y4-F1
#
_cell.length_a   1.000
_cell.length_b   1.000
_cell.length_c   1.000
_cell.angle_alpha   90.00
_cell.angle_beta   90.00
_cell.angle_gamma   90.00
#
_symmetry.space_group_name_H-M   'P 1'
#
loop_
_entity.id
_entity.type
_entity.pdbx_description
1 polymer ?
#
loop_
_entity_poly.entity_id
_entity_poly.type
_entity_poly.pdbx_seq_one_letter_code
_entity_poly.pdbx_strand_id
1 'polypeptide(L)'
;MWFDQLAIPADAPHVDEADAFINYLMKPEVAAKNTNYVFFANGNKASQKFIQKSILGDQSIYPDDATLKKLFTVFPYDPKTQRVATRTWTKIVTGQ
;
A
#
# COMPACT_ATOMS: atom_id res chain seq x y z
N MET A 1 -4.17 -2.06 -8.93
CA MET A 1 -2.94 -1.82 -8.16
C MET A 1 -3.17 -0.62 -7.28
N TRP A 2 -2.78 -0.72 -6.02
CA TRP A 2 -2.89 0.33 -5.02
C TRP A 2 -1.56 0.44 -4.26
N PHE A 3 -1.33 1.58 -3.61
CA PHE A 3 -0.12 1.84 -2.83
C PHE A 3 -0.53 2.55 -1.54
N ASP A 4 -0.33 1.90 -0.40
CA ASP A 4 -0.50 2.55 0.90
C ASP A 4 0.81 3.26 1.26
N GLN A 5 0.70 4.50 1.72
CA GLN A 5 1.84 5.36 2.04
C GLN A 5 1.65 6.01 3.40
N LEU A 6 2.75 6.27 4.09
CA LEU A 6 2.76 7.13 5.27
C LEU A 6 2.82 8.59 4.83
N ALA A 7 2.01 9.43 5.47
CA ALA A 7 2.03 10.88 5.30
C ALA A 7 1.93 11.53 6.69
N ILE A 8 2.59 12.67 6.86
CA ILE A 8 2.51 13.48 8.08
C ILE A 8 1.46 14.58 7.85
N PRO A 9 0.36 14.61 8.62
CA PRO A 9 -0.60 15.71 8.55
C PRO A 9 0.05 17.07 8.82
N ALA A 10 -0.43 18.12 8.16
CA ALA A 10 0.15 19.46 8.26
C ALA A 10 0.07 20.07 9.67
N ASP A 11 -0.84 19.57 10.50
CA ASP A 11 -1.09 19.98 11.88
C ASP A 11 -0.60 18.94 12.92
N ALA A 12 0.26 18.01 12.50
CA ALA A 12 0.81 16.99 13.40
C ALA A 12 1.61 17.65 14.55
N PRO A 13 1.30 17.35 15.82
CA PRO A 13 1.98 17.98 16.97
C PRO A 13 3.40 17.45 17.23
N HIS A 14 3.79 16.35 16.57
CA HIS A 14 5.00 15.56 16.82
C HIS A 14 5.68 15.17 15.49
N VAL A 15 6.14 16.16 14.74
CA VAL A 15 6.71 15.95 13.38
C VAL A 15 8.04 15.18 13.45
N ASP A 16 8.93 15.55 14.36
CA ASP A 16 10.25 14.92 14.50
C ASP A 16 10.13 13.43 14.85
N GLU A 17 9.18 13.05 15.72
CA GLU A 17 8.90 11.66 16.07
C GLU A 17 8.27 10.88 14.91
N ALA A 18 7.41 11.53 14.11
CA ALA A 18 6.84 10.93 12.91
C ALA A 18 7.92 10.63 11.87
N ASP A 19 8.84 11.57 11.63
CA ASP A 19 10.00 11.37 10.76
C ASP A 19 10.91 10.26 11.30
N ALA A 20 11.18 10.23 12.61
CA ALA A 20 11.97 9.16 13.23
C ALA A 20 11.33 7.78 13.02
N PHE A 21 10.00 7.69 13.11
CA PHE A 21 9.26 6.46 12.87
C PHE A 21 9.30 6.02 11.40
N ILE A 22 9.07 6.94 10.46
CA ILE A 22 9.17 6.66 9.01
C ILE A 22 10.59 6.19 8.68
N ASN A 23 11.62 6.86 9.19
CA ASN A 23 13.01 6.46 9.01
C ASN A 23 13.30 5.06 9.57
N TYR A 24 12.73 4.72 10.72
CA TYR A 24 12.85 3.37 11.28
C TYR A 24 12.22 2.30 10.38
N LEU A 25 11.00 2.55 9.89
CA LEU A 25 10.30 1.63 8.98
C LEU A 25 11.02 1.45 7.64
N MET A 26 11.76 2.47 7.19
CA MET A 26 12.56 2.43 5.97
C MET A 26 13.88 1.66 6.12
N LYS A 27 14.26 1.21 7.32
CA LYS A 27 15.41 0.29 7.46
C LYS A 27 15.10 -1.05 6.78
N PRO A 28 15.97 -1.57 5.91
CA PRO A 28 15.71 -2.79 5.13
C PRO A 28 15.25 -4.00 5.96
N GLU A 29 15.86 -4.23 7.12
CA GLU A 29 15.53 -5.34 8.02
C GLU A 29 14.14 -5.17 8.65
N VAL A 30 13.74 -3.93 8.95
CA VAL A 30 12.44 -3.60 9.53
C VAL A 30 11.33 -3.75 8.48
N ALA A 31 11.54 -3.19 7.28
CA ALA A 31 10.61 -3.35 6.16
C ALA A 31 10.40 -4.83 5.81
N ALA A 32 11.48 -5.62 5.76
CA ALA A 32 11.39 -7.06 5.52
C ALA A 32 10.69 -7.81 6.65
N LYS A 33 10.96 -7.45 7.92
CA LYS A 33 10.25 -8.03 9.07
C LYS A 33 8.74 -7.79 8.96
N ASN A 34 8.31 -6.60 8.53
CA ASN A 34 6.90 -6.31 8.30
C ASN A 34 6.33 -7.19 7.18
N THR A 35 6.97 -7.25 6.01
CA THR A 35 6.53 -8.13 4.91
C THR A 35 6.44 -9.60 5.33
N ASN A 36 7.44 -10.09 6.08
CA ASN A 36 7.45 -11.48 6.56
C ASN A 36 6.31 -11.79 7.53
N TYR A 37 5.74 -10.77 8.19
CA TYR A 37 4.63 -10.92 9.11
C TYR A 37 3.26 -10.74 8.45
N VAL A 38 3.11 -9.71 7.61
CA VAL A 38 1.79 -9.34 7.03
C VAL A 38 1.57 -9.83 5.61
N PHE A 39 2.57 -10.43 4.96
CA PHE A 39 2.48 -10.98 3.61
C PHE A 39 2.17 -9.93 2.52
N PHE A 40 2.54 -8.68 2.73
CA PHE A 40 2.48 -7.61 1.73
C PHE A 40 3.86 -7.22 1.22
N ALA A 41 3.97 -7.00 -0.09
CA ALA A 41 5.15 -6.39 -0.69
C ALA A 41 5.34 -4.96 -0.15
N ASN A 42 6.59 -4.59 0.11
CA ASN A 42 6.94 -3.25 0.55
C ASN A 42 7.76 -2.51 -0.53
N GLY A 43 7.80 -1.18 -0.46
CA GLY A 43 8.49 -0.32 -1.44
C GLY A 43 10.03 -0.27 -1.30
N ASN A 44 10.62 -0.94 -0.32
CA ASN A 44 12.06 -0.91 -0.07
C ASN A 44 12.78 -2.06 -0.79
N LYS A 45 13.39 -1.75 -1.94
CA LYS A 45 14.15 -2.74 -2.74
C LYS A 45 15.29 -3.40 -1.97
N ALA A 46 15.98 -2.67 -1.09
CA ALA A 46 17.09 -3.22 -0.30
C ALA A 46 16.62 -4.22 0.76
N SER A 47 15.34 -4.22 1.13
CA SER A 47 14.75 -5.17 2.08
C SER A 47 14.63 -6.59 1.53
N GLN A 48 14.56 -6.76 0.21
CA GLN A 48 14.27 -8.06 -0.43
C GLN A 48 15.28 -9.16 -0.05
N LYS A 49 16.53 -8.81 0.27
CA LYS A 49 17.54 -9.77 0.75
C LYS A 49 17.22 -10.39 2.12
N PHE A 50 16.31 -9.79 2.88
CA PHE A 50 15.89 -10.22 4.23
C PHE A 50 14.48 -10.83 4.24
N ILE A 51 13.78 -10.85 3.11
CA ILE A 51 12.43 -11.42 3.00
C ILE A 51 12.54 -12.93 2.86
N GLN A 52 11.61 -13.67 3.49
CA GLN A 52 11.56 -15.12 3.38
C GLN A 52 11.37 -15.52 1.90
N LYS A 53 12.15 -16.50 1.43
CA LYS A 53 12.13 -16.92 0.02
C LYS A 53 10.75 -17.39 -0.46
N SER A 54 9.96 -18.00 0.44
CA SER A 54 8.58 -18.39 0.16
C SER A 54 7.68 -17.21 -0.17
N ILE A 55 7.88 -16.07 0.50
CA ILE A 55 7.11 -14.84 0.27
C ILE A 55 7.64 -14.09 -0.95
N LEU A 56 8.96 -13.96 -1.09
CA LEU A 56 9.56 -13.26 -2.23
C LEU A 56 9.31 -13.98 -3.56
N GLY A 57 9.19 -15.31 -3.53
CA GLY A 57 8.85 -16.13 -4.71
C GLY A 57 7.35 -16.26 -4.99
N ASP A 58 6.48 -15.77 -4.12
CA ASP A 58 5.03 -15.82 -4.33
C ASP A 58 4.59 -14.73 -5.31
N GLN A 59 4.19 -15.13 -6.52
CA GLN A 59 3.76 -14.21 -7.57
C GLN A 59 2.43 -13.50 -7.27
N SER A 60 1.66 -13.94 -6.27
CA SER A 60 0.50 -13.19 -5.79
C SER A 60 0.91 -11.97 -4.95
N ILE A 61 2.11 -11.97 -4.37
CA ILE A 61 2.68 -10.89 -3.55
C ILE A 61 3.70 -10.06 -4.34
N TYR A 62 4.59 -10.72 -5.10
CA TYR A 62 5.58 -10.14 -6.01
C TYR A 62 5.29 -10.58 -7.45
N PRO A 63 4.34 -9.92 -8.15
CA PRO A 63 3.92 -10.34 -9.48
C PRO A 63 5.03 -10.24 -10.51
N ASP A 64 4.94 -11.07 -11.54
CA ASP A 64 5.82 -11.00 -12.69
C ASP A 64 5.48 -9.81 -13.62
N ASP A 65 6.39 -9.50 -14.55
CA ASP A 65 6.23 -8.38 -15.47
C ASP A 65 4.98 -8.52 -16.35
N ALA A 66 4.59 -9.74 -16.71
CA ALA A 66 3.41 -10.00 -17.51
C ALA A 66 2.12 -9.66 -16.75
N THR A 67 2.07 -9.96 -15.45
CA THR A 67 0.95 -9.60 -14.57
C THR A 67 0.96 -8.10 -14.31
N LEU A 68 2.10 -7.50 -13.97
CA LEU A 68 2.23 -6.06 -13.70
C LEU A 68 1.70 -5.21 -14.87
N LYS A 69 1.96 -5.60 -16.12
CA LYS A 69 1.44 -4.91 -17.32
C LYS A 69 -0.09 -4.91 -17.47
N LYS A 70 -0.79 -5.82 -16.79
CA LYS A 70 -2.26 -5.91 -16.82
C LYS A 70 -2.93 -5.15 -15.69
N LEU A 71 -2.17 -4.67 -14.72
CA LEU A 71 -2.71 -3.95 -13.57
C LEU A 71 -2.89 -2.47 -13.91
N PHE A 72 -3.91 -1.85 -13.31
CA PHE A 72 -4.18 -0.42 -13.43
C PHE A 72 -4.26 0.22 -12.05
N THR A 73 -3.96 1.52 -11.97
CA THR A 73 -4.22 2.35 -10.79
C THR A 73 -5.52 3.10 -10.98
N VAL A 74 -6.18 3.43 -9.87
CA VAL A 74 -7.36 4.29 -9.87
C VAL A 74 -6.94 5.73 -9.59
N PHE A 75 -7.55 6.67 -10.30
CA PHE A 75 -7.41 8.10 -10.05
C PHE A 75 -8.67 8.61 -9.35
N PRO A 76 -8.58 9.69 -8.57
CA PRO A 76 -9.75 10.28 -7.95
C PRO A 76 -10.76 10.71 -9.03
N TYR A 77 -12.03 10.38 -8.81
CA TYR A 77 -13.12 10.85 -9.64
C TYR A 77 -13.35 12.35 -9.45
N ASP A 78 -13.91 13.01 -10.47
CA ASP A 78 -14.46 14.34 -10.28
C ASP A 78 -15.65 14.29 -9.27
N PRO A 79 -15.98 15.42 -8.62
CA PRO A 79 -17.01 15.43 -7.56
C PRO A 79 -18.39 14.92 -8.01
N LYS A 80 -18.78 15.11 -9.28
CA LYS A 80 -20.08 14.64 -9.79
C LYS A 80 -20.07 13.12 -9.92
N THR A 81 -19.01 12.56 -10.50
CA THR A 81 -18.84 11.12 -10.66
C THR A 81 -18.70 10.42 -9.31
N GLN A 82 -17.92 10.97 -8.38
CA GLN A 82 -17.79 10.43 -7.02
C GLN A 82 -19.14 10.31 -6.32
N ARG A 83 -20.01 11.32 -6.43
CA ARG A 83 -21.34 11.30 -5.82
C ARG A 83 -22.23 10.20 -6.40
N VAL A 84 -22.12 9.93 -7.71
CA VAL A 84 -22.83 8.80 -8.34
C VAL A 84 -22.30 7.49 -7.78
N ALA A 85 -20.98 7.29 -7.79
CA ALA A 85 -20.34 6.08 -7.27
C ALA A 85 -20.75 5.78 -5.82
N THR A 86 -20.69 6.76 -4.93
CA THR A 86 -21.08 6.60 -3.51
C THR A 86 -22.55 6.20 -3.37
N ARG A 87 -23.48 6.88 -4.05
CA ARG A 87 -24.91 6.54 -3.95
C ARG A 87 -25.23 5.16 -4.51
N THR A 88 -24.62 4.81 -5.64
CA THR A 88 -24.79 3.48 -6.23
C THR A 88 -24.27 2.41 -5.28
N TRP A 89 -23.11 2.63 -4.66
CA TRP A 89 -22.57 1.71 -3.66
C TRP A 89 -23.50 1.57 -2.44
N THR A 90 -24.04 2.67 -1.92
CA THR A 90 -25.01 2.64 -0.82
C THR A 90 -26.22 1.76 -1.17
N LYS A 91 -26.81 1.94 -2.35
CA LYS A 91 -27.94 1.12 -2.82
C LYS A 91 -27.60 -0.37 -2.87
N ILE A 92 -26.45 -0.71 -3.43
CA ILE A 92 -25.96 -2.10 -3.51
C ILE A 92 -25.87 -2.71 -2.10
N VAL A 93 -25.25 -2.02 -1.14
CA VAL A 93 -25.05 -2.58 0.20
C VAL A 93 -26.32 -2.58 1.06
N THR A 94 -27.30 -1.72 0.77
CA THR A 94 -28.60 -1.70 1.49
C THR A 94 -29.68 -2.54 0.81
N GLY A 95 -29.45 -3.04 -0.41
CA GLY A 95 -30.43 -3.82 -1.17
C GLY A 95 -31.61 -2.99 -1.72
N GLN A 96 -31.38 -1.70 -2.00
CA GLN A 96 -32.37 -0.76 -2.57
C GLN A 96 -32.18 -0.52 -4.07
#